data_AF-A0A5C6A6M2-F1
#
_entry.id   AF-A0A5C6A6M2-F1
#
_cell.length_a   1.000
_cell.length_b   1.000
_cell.length_c   1.000
_cell.angle_alpha   90.00
_cell.angle_beta   90.00
_cell.angle_gamma   90.00
#
_symmetry.space_group_name_H-M   'P 1'
#
loop_
_entity.id
_entity.type
_entity.pdbx_description
1 polymer ?
#
loop_
_entity_poly.entity_id
_entity_poly.type
_entity_poly.pdbx_seq_one_letter_code
_entity_poly.pdbx_strand_id
1 'polypeptide(L)'
;MLNTIWKWFFRFVIGAGLLYVAFILLLTINMTRPSVDESDGFVDTTAQAIGYTISHTLPDSATRIRFLRASVGMGGRLRMYRFEAPVVDLHAHAISEFDARWDRPGYKATANVRSPFDEHDVKRNSEFYNGNADWMLPPPNAVGTLYEPADGNWSHRPMIFVDETNAVLYFQMTD
;
A
#
# COMPACT_ATOMS: atom_id res chain seq x y z
N MET A 1 12.71 -45.08 -41.29
CA MET A 1 13.03 -43.63 -41.24
C MET A 1 11.87 -42.79 -40.75
N LEU A 2 10.67 -42.86 -41.38
CA LEU A 2 9.49 -42.06 -41.03
C LEU A 2 9.05 -42.20 -39.55
N ASN A 3 9.07 -43.43 -39.01
CA ASN A 3 8.66 -43.72 -37.64
C ASN A 3 9.63 -43.17 -36.57
N THR A 4 10.92 -43.05 -36.91
CA THR A 4 11.94 -42.47 -36.03
C THR A 4 11.80 -40.95 -35.99
N ILE A 5 11.59 -40.30 -37.14
CA ILE A 5 11.38 -38.85 -37.26
C ILE A 5 10.11 -38.44 -36.51
N TRP A 6 9.01 -39.19 -36.65
CA TRP A 6 7.77 -38.93 -35.90
C TRP A 6 7.96 -39.01 -34.39
N LYS A 7 8.67 -40.02 -33.88
CA LYS A 7 8.98 -40.13 -32.45
C LYS A 7 9.81 -38.96 -31.93
N TRP A 8 10.78 -38.49 -32.70
CA TRP A 8 11.59 -37.31 -32.34
C TRP A 8 10.77 -36.04 -32.36
N PHE A 9 9.93 -35.83 -33.37
CA PHE A 9 9.02 -34.69 -33.45
C PHE A 9 8.04 -34.68 -32.27
N PHE A 10 7.41 -35.81 -31.95
CA PHE A 10 6.47 -35.90 -30.83
C PHE A 10 7.13 -35.62 -29.47
N ARG A 11 8.35 -36.16 -29.25
CA ARG A 11 9.16 -35.86 -28.05
C ARG A 11 9.53 -34.38 -27.95
N PHE A 12 9.89 -33.77 -29.07
CA PHE A 12 10.20 -32.35 -29.12
C PHE A 12 8.97 -31.49 -28.79
N VAL A 13 7.82 -31.78 -29.39
CA VAL A 13 6.55 -31.07 -29.13
C VAL A 13 6.15 -31.19 -27.66
N ILE A 14 6.22 -32.40 -27.08
CA ILE A 14 5.95 -32.58 -25.64
C ILE A 14 6.95 -31.82 -24.78
N GLY A 15 8.24 -31.90 -25.09
CA GLY A 15 9.29 -31.18 -24.36
C GLY A 15 9.09 -29.67 -24.39
N ALA A 16 8.80 -29.11 -25.56
CA ALA A 16 8.48 -27.69 -25.73
C ALA A 16 7.20 -27.29 -24.98
N GLY A 17 6.17 -28.14 -25.02
CA GLY A 17 4.93 -27.94 -24.27
C GLY A 17 5.17 -27.91 -22.75
N LEU A 18 5.96 -28.83 -22.22
CA LEU A 18 6.32 -28.86 -20.79
C LEU A 18 7.12 -27.63 -20.37
N LEU A 19 8.08 -27.18 -21.20
CA LEU A 19 8.84 -25.96 -20.95
C LEU A 19 7.94 -24.73 -20.94
N TYR A 20 6.99 -24.64 -21.88
CA TYR A 20 6.02 -23.55 -21.92
C TYR A 20 5.12 -23.55 -20.68
N VAL A 21 4.60 -24.72 -20.27
CA VAL A 21 3.81 -24.84 -19.03
C VAL A 21 4.63 -24.44 -17.81
N ALA A 22 5.87 -24.90 -17.69
CA ALA A 22 6.76 -24.52 -16.60
C ALA A 22 7.03 -23.01 -16.57
N PHE A 23 7.26 -22.40 -17.74
CA PHE A 23 7.43 -20.96 -17.87
C PHE A 23 6.18 -20.19 -17.43
N ILE A 24 4.98 -20.61 -17.89
CA ILE A 24 3.71 -20.01 -17.46
C ILE A 24 3.52 -20.14 -15.95
N LEU A 25 3.79 -21.31 -15.36
CA LEU A 25 3.68 -21.50 -13.92
C LEU A 25 4.63 -20.58 -13.14
N LEU A 26 5.90 -20.49 -13.56
CA LEU A 26 6.88 -19.59 -12.94
C LEU A 26 6.46 -18.13 -13.06
N LEU A 27 5.96 -17.71 -14.23
CA LEU A 27 5.44 -16.35 -14.41
C LEU A 27 4.25 -16.10 -13.49
N THR A 28 3.23 -16.95 -13.52
CA THR A 28 2.02 -16.78 -12.72
C THR A 28 2.34 -16.72 -11.24
N ILE A 29 3.16 -17.63 -10.71
CA ILE A 29 3.54 -17.64 -9.29
C ILE A 29 4.27 -16.36 -8.90
N ASN A 30 5.23 -15.91 -9.70
CA ASN A 30 5.99 -14.69 -9.37
C ASN A 30 5.16 -13.42 -9.54
N MET A 31 4.22 -13.41 -10.47
CA MET A 31 3.32 -12.26 -10.70
C MET A 31 2.24 -12.13 -9.63
N THR A 32 1.85 -13.23 -8.97
CA THR A 32 0.81 -13.22 -7.92
C THR A 32 1.37 -13.22 -6.50
N ARG A 33 2.65 -13.60 -6.29
CA ARG A 33 3.25 -13.59 -4.96
C ARG A 33 3.50 -12.15 -4.48
N PRO A 34 2.90 -11.72 -3.36
CA PRO A 34 3.18 -10.41 -2.79
C PRO A 34 4.60 -10.35 -2.21
N SER A 35 5.27 -9.23 -2.43
CA SER A 35 6.44 -8.81 -1.65
C SER A 35 5.95 -7.81 -0.61
N VAL A 36 6.14 -8.12 0.66
CA VAL A 36 5.67 -7.32 1.79
C VAL A 36 6.85 -6.89 2.65
N ASP A 37 6.85 -5.62 3.03
CA ASP A 37 7.79 -5.02 3.98
C ASP A 37 6.98 -4.18 4.98
N GLU A 38 6.91 -4.65 6.23
CA GLU A 38 6.05 -4.10 7.28
C GLU A 38 6.77 -4.01 8.62
N SER A 39 6.29 -3.12 9.49
CA SER A 39 6.78 -3.02 10.87
C SER A 39 6.22 -4.15 11.74
N ASP A 40 7.09 -4.85 12.49
CA ASP A 40 6.66 -5.75 13.55
C ASP A 40 6.28 -4.96 14.80
N GLY A 41 4.97 -4.71 14.96
CA GLY A 41 4.51 -3.91 16.08
C GLY A 41 4.56 -2.41 15.82
N PHE A 42 4.49 -1.64 16.91
CA PHE A 42 4.71 -0.21 16.88
C PHE A 42 6.20 0.09 17.04
N VAL A 43 6.70 1.03 16.25
CA VAL A 43 8.09 1.48 16.30
C VAL A 43 8.16 2.99 16.54
N ASP A 44 9.31 3.42 17.04
CA ASP A 44 9.67 4.84 17.10
C ASP A 44 10.15 5.34 15.73
N THR A 45 10.44 6.64 15.65
CA THR A 45 10.96 7.27 14.43
C THR A 45 12.31 6.68 14.05
N THR A 46 12.34 5.96 12.94
CA THR A 46 13.53 5.34 12.36
C THR A 46 13.71 5.77 10.91
N ALA A 47 14.93 5.62 10.39
CA ALA A 47 15.20 5.86 8.97
C ALA A 47 14.31 5.00 8.05
N GLN A 48 13.97 3.79 8.50
CA GLN A 48 13.02 2.93 7.79
C GLN A 48 11.64 3.59 7.77
N ALA A 49 11.05 3.93 8.92
CA ALA A 49 9.73 4.58 9.00
C ALA A 49 9.64 5.86 8.14
N ILE A 50 10.67 6.71 8.19
CA ILE A 50 10.77 7.91 7.37
C ILE A 50 10.75 7.56 5.87
N GLY A 51 11.45 6.50 5.45
CA GLY A 51 11.47 6.02 4.07
C GLY A 51 10.13 5.50 3.52
N TYR A 52 9.12 5.33 4.39
CA TYR A 52 7.77 4.92 3.98
C TYR A 52 6.87 6.10 3.62
N THR A 53 7.18 7.30 4.11
CA THR A 53 6.47 8.53 3.75
C THR A 53 6.79 8.95 2.31
N ILE A 54 5.93 9.77 1.70
CA ILE A 54 6.24 10.41 0.40
C ILE A 54 7.19 11.58 0.63
N SER A 55 6.98 12.34 1.71
CA SER A 55 7.80 13.50 2.08
C SER A 55 9.22 13.16 2.50
N HIS A 56 9.50 11.90 2.82
CA HIS A 56 10.75 11.47 3.46
C HIS A 56 11.02 12.22 4.77
N THR A 57 9.95 12.56 5.49
CA THR A 57 10.00 13.20 6.80
C THR A 57 8.94 12.63 7.71
N LEU A 58 9.12 12.78 9.02
CA LEU A 58 8.10 12.59 10.04
C LEU A 58 8.31 13.71 11.07
N PRO A 59 7.25 14.21 11.74
CA PRO A 59 7.43 15.19 12.80
C PRO A 59 8.19 14.56 13.97
N ASP A 60 8.99 15.37 14.69
CA ASP A 60 9.78 14.91 15.84
C ASP A 60 8.90 14.32 16.97
N SER A 61 7.63 14.73 17.01
CA SER A 61 6.60 14.26 17.95
C SER A 61 5.96 12.94 17.55
N ALA A 62 6.29 12.38 16.38
CA ALA A 62 5.71 11.12 15.90
C ALA A 62 6.07 9.97 16.83
N THR A 63 5.05 9.24 17.25
CA THR A 63 5.19 8.02 18.07
C THR A 63 4.27 6.93 17.55
N ARG A 64 4.49 5.69 18.02
CA ARG A 64 3.63 4.55 17.73
C ARG A 64 3.39 4.40 16.23
N ILE A 65 4.48 4.43 15.48
CA ILE A 65 4.44 4.33 14.03
C ILE A 65 4.21 2.88 13.66
N ARG A 66 3.32 2.65 12.70
CA ARG A 66 3.21 1.39 11.96
C ARG A 66 3.24 1.69 10.48
N PHE A 67 3.86 0.81 9.71
CA PHE A 67 3.92 0.96 8.26
C PHE A 67 3.83 -0.40 7.57
N LEU A 68 3.30 -0.37 6.35
CA LEU A 68 3.27 -1.50 5.44
C LEU A 68 3.46 -1.01 4.00
N ARG A 69 4.34 -1.70 3.28
CA ARG A 69 4.50 -1.56 1.85
C ARG A 69 4.41 -2.94 1.25
N ALA A 70 3.57 -3.08 0.24
CA ALA A 70 3.45 -4.31 -0.49
C ALA A 70 3.43 -4.06 -1.99
N SER A 71 3.85 -5.06 -2.75
CA SER A 71 3.76 -5.03 -4.21
C SER A 71 3.46 -6.43 -4.75
N VAL A 72 2.55 -6.49 -5.73
CA VAL A 72 2.20 -7.70 -6.47
C VAL A 72 2.36 -7.39 -7.94
N GLY A 73 3.02 -8.27 -8.71
CA GLY A 73 3.36 -8.01 -10.12
C GLY A 73 2.16 -7.63 -10.99
N MET A 74 1.01 -8.29 -10.79
CA MET A 74 -0.26 -7.94 -11.45
C MET A 74 -1.20 -7.06 -10.62
N GLY A 75 -0.88 -6.85 -9.34
CA GLY A 75 -1.78 -6.22 -8.39
C GLY A 75 -1.44 -4.77 -8.03
N GLY A 76 -0.29 -4.28 -8.48
CA GLY A 76 0.19 -2.93 -8.18
C GLY A 76 0.91 -2.89 -6.83
N ARG A 77 0.91 -1.70 -6.23
CA ARG A 77 1.59 -1.41 -4.97
C ARG A 77 0.58 -0.88 -3.94
N LEU A 78 0.86 -1.21 -2.70
CA LEU A 78 0.20 -0.68 -1.53
C LEU A 78 1.24 -0.02 -0.65
N ARG A 79 0.90 1.15 -0.13
CA ARG A 79 1.65 1.85 0.90
C ARG A 79 0.67 2.34 1.94
N MET A 80 0.89 1.95 3.19
CA MET A 80 0.11 2.40 4.32
C MET A 80 1.05 2.74 5.47
N TYR A 81 0.67 3.72 6.26
CA TYR A 81 1.29 3.95 7.56
C TYR A 81 0.33 4.71 8.46
N ARG A 82 0.58 4.62 9.76
CA ARG A 82 -0.05 5.46 10.76
C ARG A 82 0.94 5.87 11.83
N PHE A 83 0.64 6.95 12.53
CA PHE A 83 1.36 7.35 13.73
C PHE A 83 0.52 8.29 14.60
N GLU A 84 0.93 8.42 15.85
CA GLU A 84 0.34 9.34 16.83
C GLU A 84 1.24 10.58 16.99
N ALA A 85 0.63 11.76 17.03
CA ALA A 85 1.30 13.05 17.30
C ALA A 85 0.25 14.15 17.57
N PRO A 86 0.66 15.32 18.09
CA PRO A 86 -0.23 16.48 18.20
C PRO A 86 -0.94 16.79 16.88
N VAL A 87 -2.25 17.08 16.94
CA VAL A 87 -3.11 17.30 15.76
C VAL A 87 -2.51 18.30 14.76
N VAL A 88 -1.88 19.37 15.26
CA VAL A 88 -1.19 20.37 14.41
C VAL A 88 -0.08 19.75 13.55
N ASP A 89 0.72 18.85 14.12
CA ASP A 89 1.81 18.16 13.43
C ASP A 89 1.25 17.16 12.42
N LEU A 90 0.12 16.50 12.74
CA LEU A 90 -0.57 15.59 11.81
C LEU A 90 -1.07 16.31 10.57
N HIS A 91 -1.70 17.48 10.72
CA HIS A 91 -2.14 18.28 9.58
C HIS A 91 -0.97 18.81 8.75
N ALA A 92 0.09 19.29 9.41
CA ALA A 92 1.30 19.74 8.71
C ALA A 92 1.94 18.59 7.92
N HIS A 93 2.02 17.41 8.52
CA HIS A 93 2.51 16.20 7.86
C HIS A 93 1.63 15.83 6.66
N ALA A 94 0.30 15.80 6.83
CA ALA A 94 -0.63 15.47 5.75
C ALA A 94 -0.47 16.40 4.54
N ILE A 95 -0.31 17.71 4.77
CA ILE A 95 -0.05 18.68 3.70
C ILE A 95 1.29 18.40 3.03
N SER A 96 2.34 18.16 3.81
CA SER A 96 3.69 17.89 3.28
C SER A 96 3.74 16.65 2.39
N GLU A 97 2.91 15.63 2.65
CA GLU A 97 2.82 14.43 1.81
C GLU A 97 2.26 14.73 0.41
N PHE A 98 1.29 15.65 0.30
CA PHE A 98 0.75 16.09 -0.98
C PHE A 98 1.73 17.01 -1.71
N ASP A 99 2.48 17.83 -0.97
CA ASP A 99 3.48 18.74 -1.54
C ASP A 99 4.76 18.00 -2.00
N ALA A 100 5.07 16.84 -1.42
CA ALA A 100 6.32 16.12 -1.66
C ALA A 100 6.54 15.60 -3.09
N ARG A 101 5.54 15.62 -3.98
CA ARG A 101 5.70 15.27 -5.41
C ARG A 101 4.80 16.12 -6.32
N TRP A 102 5.42 17.13 -6.94
CA TRP A 102 4.77 18.13 -7.80
C TRP A 102 4.69 17.73 -9.28
N ASP A 103 3.57 17.11 -9.64
CA ASP A 103 2.96 17.20 -10.99
C ASP A 103 1.43 16.96 -10.96
N ARG A 104 0.83 16.90 -9.76
CA ARG A 104 -0.54 16.45 -9.53
C ARG A 104 -1.41 17.58 -9.01
N PRO A 105 -2.73 17.55 -9.23
CA PRO A 105 -3.60 18.55 -8.63
C PRO A 105 -3.43 18.54 -7.11
N GLY A 106 -3.66 19.70 -6.49
CA GLY A 106 -3.55 19.85 -5.05
C GLY A 106 -4.50 18.92 -4.27
N TYR A 107 -4.53 19.09 -2.97
CA TYR A 107 -5.43 18.33 -2.10
C TYR A 107 -6.74 19.08 -1.86
N LYS A 108 -7.76 18.32 -1.49
CA LYS A 108 -8.97 18.79 -0.84
C LYS A 108 -8.96 18.29 0.60
N ALA A 109 -9.25 19.18 1.55
CA ALA A 109 -9.41 18.84 2.96
C ALA A 109 -10.89 18.93 3.35
N THR A 110 -11.46 17.83 3.84
CA THR A 110 -12.85 17.74 4.29
C THR A 110 -12.87 17.45 5.79
N ALA A 111 -13.23 18.45 6.59
CA ALA A 111 -13.28 18.35 8.05
C ALA A 111 -14.58 17.69 8.55
N ASN A 112 -14.57 17.25 9.81
CA ASN A 112 -15.70 16.65 10.53
C ASN A 112 -16.31 15.41 9.85
N VAL A 113 -15.45 14.56 9.27
CA VAL A 113 -15.87 13.31 8.65
C VAL A 113 -15.47 12.11 9.50
N ARG A 114 -16.22 11.01 9.35
CA ARG A 114 -15.82 9.72 9.89
C ARG A 114 -14.68 9.13 9.07
N SER A 115 -13.97 8.17 9.66
CA SER A 115 -12.94 7.40 8.96
C SER A 115 -13.44 6.90 7.60
N PRO A 116 -12.68 7.12 6.51
CA PRO A 116 -12.97 6.49 5.22
C PRO A 116 -12.50 5.02 5.19
N PHE A 117 -11.70 4.59 6.15
CA PHE A 117 -11.20 3.22 6.26
C PHE A 117 -12.20 2.36 7.01
N ASP A 118 -12.72 1.34 6.34
CA ASP A 118 -13.62 0.33 6.91
C ASP A 118 -12.97 -1.07 6.92
N GLU A 119 -13.60 -1.99 7.65
CA GLU A 119 -13.13 -3.36 7.80
C GLU A 119 -13.03 -4.09 6.45
N HIS A 120 -13.92 -3.79 5.51
CA HIS A 120 -13.96 -4.46 4.22
C HIS A 120 -12.75 -4.07 3.36
N ASP A 121 -12.43 -2.77 3.27
CA ASP A 121 -11.32 -2.27 2.48
C ASP A 121 -9.97 -2.66 3.09
N VAL A 122 -9.83 -2.55 4.41
CA VAL A 122 -8.61 -2.95 5.12
C VAL A 122 -8.37 -4.45 4.95
N LYS A 123 -9.40 -5.28 5.14
CA LYS A 123 -9.29 -6.73 4.99
C LYS A 123 -8.97 -7.13 3.54
N ARG A 124 -9.63 -6.51 2.55
CA ARG A 124 -9.31 -6.74 1.13
C ARG A 124 -7.84 -6.43 0.84
N ASN A 125 -7.33 -5.32 1.33
CA ASN A 125 -5.92 -4.94 1.15
C ASN A 125 -4.99 -5.93 1.86
N SER A 126 -5.29 -6.33 3.09
CA SER A 126 -4.52 -7.34 3.84
C SER A 126 -4.47 -8.68 3.12
N GLU A 127 -5.60 -9.19 2.63
CA GLU A 127 -5.70 -10.49 1.96
C GLU A 127 -5.02 -10.49 0.59
N PHE A 128 -5.21 -9.43 -0.19
CA PHE A 128 -4.64 -9.33 -1.54
C PHE A 128 -3.12 -9.17 -1.52
N TYR A 129 -2.61 -8.36 -0.58
CA TYR A 129 -1.18 -8.10 -0.44
C TYR A 129 -0.49 -9.00 0.59
N ASN A 130 -1.22 -9.87 1.28
CA ASN A 130 -0.73 -10.76 2.34
C ASN A 130 0.05 -10.03 3.45
N GLY A 131 -0.44 -8.84 3.83
CA GLY A 131 0.13 -8.00 4.88
C GLY A 131 -0.84 -7.79 6.03
N ASN A 132 -0.36 -7.49 7.25
CA ASN A 132 -1.26 -7.16 8.35
C ASN A 132 -1.60 -5.66 8.30
N ALA A 133 -2.86 -5.32 8.03
CA ALA A 133 -3.33 -3.94 8.01
C ALA A 133 -4.43 -3.63 9.03
N ASP A 134 -4.74 -4.52 9.98
CA ASP A 134 -5.86 -4.34 10.94
C ASP A 134 -5.71 -3.05 11.77
N TRP A 135 -4.47 -2.61 11.97
CA TRP A 135 -4.12 -1.36 12.63
C TRP A 135 -4.51 -0.11 11.83
N MET A 136 -4.93 -0.22 10.57
CA MET A 136 -5.46 0.91 9.80
C MET A 136 -6.91 1.24 10.16
N LEU A 137 -7.60 0.40 10.93
CA LEU A 137 -8.97 0.66 11.36
C LEU A 137 -8.99 1.65 12.53
N PRO A 138 -9.56 2.85 12.34
CA PRO A 138 -9.68 3.79 13.43
C PRO A 138 -10.77 3.35 14.42
N PRO A 139 -10.70 3.82 15.68
CA PRO A 139 -11.76 3.58 16.65
C PRO A 139 -13.15 4.05 16.14
N PRO A 140 -14.27 3.45 16.59
CA PRO A 140 -15.61 3.81 16.11
C PRO A 140 -16.03 5.27 16.31
N ASN A 141 -15.39 5.98 17.25
CA ASN A 141 -15.61 7.40 17.53
C ASN A 141 -14.64 8.33 16.76
N ALA A 142 -13.80 7.80 15.87
CA ALA A 142 -12.85 8.57 15.09
C ALA A 142 -13.56 9.56 14.17
N VAL A 143 -13.26 10.84 14.37
CA VAL A 143 -13.77 11.96 13.57
C VAL A 143 -12.61 12.92 13.36
N GLY A 144 -12.50 13.47 12.15
CA GLY A 144 -11.50 14.48 11.88
C GLY A 144 -11.50 14.91 10.42
N THR A 145 -10.32 15.09 9.86
CA THR A 145 -10.14 15.67 8.53
C THR A 145 -9.59 14.66 7.53
N LEU A 146 -10.30 14.52 6.41
CA LEU A 146 -9.87 13.73 5.27
C LEU A 146 -9.18 14.63 4.24
N TYR A 147 -7.94 14.27 3.89
CA TYR A 147 -7.19 14.82 2.79
C TYR A 147 -7.20 13.84 1.62
N GLU A 148 -7.67 14.32 0.48
CA GLU A 148 -7.84 13.54 -0.74
C GLU A 148 -7.40 14.34 -1.97
N PRO A 149 -7.11 13.69 -3.10
CA PRO A 149 -6.80 14.38 -4.35
C PRO A 149 -7.96 15.28 -4.80
N ALA A 150 -7.69 16.53 -5.16
CA ALA A 150 -8.75 17.50 -5.51
C ALA A 150 -9.56 17.14 -6.76
N ASP A 151 -9.02 16.30 -7.65
CA ASP A 151 -9.71 15.78 -8.84
C ASP A 151 -10.48 14.48 -8.58
N GLY A 152 -10.43 13.94 -7.35
CA GLY A 152 -11.08 12.69 -6.96
C GLY A 152 -10.43 11.43 -7.55
N ASN A 153 -9.27 11.52 -8.20
CA ASN A 153 -8.56 10.34 -8.72
C ASN A 153 -7.58 9.79 -7.67
N TRP A 154 -7.86 8.60 -7.16
CA TRP A 154 -7.10 7.95 -6.09
C TRP A 154 -5.91 7.13 -6.59
N SER A 155 -5.85 6.82 -7.89
CA SER A 155 -4.77 6.00 -8.46
C SER A 155 -3.42 6.68 -8.31
N HIS A 156 -2.47 5.95 -7.73
CA HIS A 156 -1.16 6.43 -7.31
C HIS A 156 -1.19 7.61 -6.36
N ARG A 157 -2.27 7.90 -5.62
CA ARG A 157 -2.36 9.13 -4.80
C ARG A 157 -2.72 8.85 -3.34
N PRO A 158 -2.26 9.71 -2.42
CA PRO A 158 -2.51 9.49 -1.01
C PRO A 158 -3.96 9.81 -0.65
N MET A 159 -4.53 8.97 0.21
CA MET A 159 -5.69 9.21 1.06
C MET A 159 -5.15 9.34 2.48
N ILE A 160 -5.37 10.48 3.12
CA ILE A 160 -4.87 10.72 4.49
C ILE A 160 -6.04 11.14 5.37
N PHE A 161 -6.29 10.39 6.43
CA PHE A 161 -7.27 10.74 7.45
C PHE A 161 -6.56 11.12 8.74
N VAL A 162 -6.78 12.35 9.20
CA VAL A 162 -6.34 12.81 10.51
C VAL A 162 -7.50 12.62 11.47
N ASP A 163 -7.39 11.65 12.37
CA ASP A 163 -8.31 11.44 13.49
C ASP A 163 -7.99 12.44 14.59
N GLU A 164 -8.78 13.52 14.63
CA GLU A 164 -8.60 14.61 15.58
C GLU A 164 -9.06 14.22 16.99
N THR A 165 -9.96 13.23 17.10
CA THR A 165 -10.43 12.70 18.38
C THR A 165 -9.34 11.94 19.12
N ASN A 166 -8.56 11.13 18.39
CA ASN A 166 -7.55 10.24 18.99
C ASN A 166 -6.10 10.67 18.67
N ALA A 167 -5.91 11.77 17.95
CA ALA A 167 -4.61 12.31 17.55
C ALA A 167 -3.75 11.28 16.77
N VAL A 168 -4.36 10.67 15.74
CA VAL A 168 -3.72 9.66 14.89
C VAL A 168 -3.87 10.05 13.42
N LEU A 169 -2.80 9.92 12.64
CA LEU A 169 -2.87 10.02 11.18
C LEU A 169 -2.85 8.64 10.57
N TYR A 170 -3.74 8.41 9.62
CA TYR A 170 -3.84 7.20 8.81
C TYR A 170 -3.59 7.56 7.35
N PHE A 171 -2.62 6.90 6.73
CA PHE A 171 -2.25 7.10 5.33
C PHE A 171 -2.47 5.82 4.55
N GLN A 172 -3.06 5.93 3.37
CA GLN A 172 -3.12 4.87 2.38
C GLN A 172 -2.85 5.42 0.98
N MET A 173 -2.10 4.66 0.19
CA MET A 173 -1.87 4.94 -1.22
C MET A 173 -1.75 3.59 -1.94
N THR A 174 -2.55 3.43 -2.99
CA THR A 174 -2.43 2.32 -3.93
C THR A 174 -1.99 2.84 -5.28
N ASP A 175 -1.44 1.96 -6.10
CA ASP A 175 -1.36 2.22 -7.54
C ASP A 175 -2.76 2.32 -8.17
#